data_AF-A0A934C801-F1
#
_entry.id   AF-A0A934C801-F1
#
_cell.length_a   1.000
_cell.length_b   1.000
_cell.length_c   1.000
_cell.angle_alpha   90.00
_cell.angle_beta   90.00
_cell.angle_gamma   90.00
#
_symmetry.space_group_name_H-M   'P 1'
#
loop_
_entity.id
_entity.type
_entity.pdbx_description
1 polymer ?
#
loop_
_entity_poly.entity_id
_entity_poly.type
_entity_poly.pdbx_seq_one_letter_code
_entity_poly.pdbx_strand_id
1 'polypeptide(L)'
;MVSRRSLIWILTASLVLTSCRTFASPSPTPDSASEPTSLPATATPAPDYATRLRNAEYQLGLSDGLRIVQLTDGVFSQGEAGSVDFTSVTMTDFIARGDLNGDGVDEYVAMVAENYGGTGTFVFLAVFIEAGGTFKFQTSVLVDDRPLLNELSIANGEIFLDATIHAADDPMCCPSLRTQRHYRLTYNHLRMSDYVTFTPDGRPRTITIDFPANRAEVFRSIPLKGSVAIAPFENNLVYRIYDLGGVELAIGSIMVTAPELGAPGTFDQTIALGNILTGTVIRLEVQDINAEDGSLFAMDSVELVVK
;
A
#
# COMPACT_ATOMS: atom_id res chain seq x y z
N MET A 1 23.15 14.88 73.51
CA MET A 1 22.98 16.29 73.06
C MET A 1 21.62 16.35 72.35
N VAL A 2 20.49 16.54 73.02
CA VAL A 2 19.89 17.80 73.55
C VAL A 2 19.92 18.96 72.56
N SER A 3 18.80 19.23 71.89
CA SER A 3 17.97 20.46 72.02
C SER A 3 17.14 20.70 70.74
N ARG A 4 15.80 20.56 70.66
CA ARG A 4 14.65 21.32 71.22
C ARG A 4 14.22 22.59 70.43
N ARG A 5 12.91 22.62 70.12
CA ARG A 5 11.95 23.76 69.97
C ARG A 5 11.80 24.40 68.58
N SER A 6 10.62 24.89 68.14
CA SER A 6 9.22 24.84 68.59
C SER A 6 8.31 25.47 67.51
N LEU A 7 7.04 25.01 67.48
CA LEU A 7 5.78 25.62 67.02
C LEU A 7 5.75 27.12 66.63
N ILE A 8 4.94 27.44 65.60
CA ILE A 8 3.85 28.46 65.66
C ILE A 8 2.76 28.14 64.60
N TRP A 9 1.52 28.16 65.07
CA TRP A 9 0.24 28.06 64.35
C TRP A 9 -0.18 29.43 63.77
N ILE A 10 -0.80 29.48 62.59
CA ILE A 10 -1.77 30.53 62.24
C ILE A 10 -2.95 29.90 61.49
N LEU A 11 -4.12 29.94 62.13
CA LEU A 11 -5.45 29.82 61.52
C LEU A 11 -5.73 31.05 60.66
N THR A 12 -6.32 30.86 59.49
CA THR A 12 -7.18 31.88 58.85
C THR A 12 -8.48 31.25 58.38
N ALA A 13 -9.55 31.61 59.09
CA ALA A 13 -10.95 31.41 58.76
C ALA A 13 -11.45 32.53 57.83
N SER A 14 -12.54 32.26 57.08
CA SER A 14 -13.52 33.17 56.43
C SER A 14 -13.81 32.67 55.00
N LEU A 15 -15.03 32.60 54.46
CA LEU A 15 -16.37 32.92 54.92
C LEU A 15 -17.30 32.30 53.84
N VAL A 16 -18.17 31.35 54.20
CA VAL A 16 -19.13 30.76 53.25
C VAL A 16 -20.43 31.56 53.34
N LEU A 17 -20.75 32.30 52.28
CA LEU A 17 -22.04 32.97 52.12
C LEU A 17 -23.07 31.96 51.58
N THR A 18 -24.01 31.63 52.44
CA THR A 18 -25.21 30.84 52.16
C THR A 18 -26.24 31.70 51.41
N SER A 19 -26.53 31.38 50.14
CA SER A 19 -27.70 31.92 49.45
C SER A 19 -28.86 30.92 49.52
N CYS A 20 -29.96 31.33 50.15
CA CYS A 20 -31.23 30.62 50.12
C CYS A 20 -31.70 30.40 48.68
N ARG A 21 -32.00 29.15 48.32
CA ARG A 21 -32.93 28.87 47.21
C ARG A 21 -34.09 28.02 47.71
N THR A 22 -35.26 28.59 47.51
CA THR A 22 -36.60 28.07 47.77
C THR A 22 -36.85 26.75 47.03
N PHE A 23 -37.36 25.76 47.75
CA PHE A 23 -37.90 24.53 47.18
C PHE A 23 -39.22 24.82 46.47
N ALA A 24 -39.23 24.70 45.14
CA ALA A 24 -40.45 24.65 44.35
C ALA A 24 -40.88 23.19 44.20
N SER A 25 -42.17 22.93 44.41
CA SER A 25 -42.82 21.61 44.33
C SER A 25 -42.82 21.09 42.89
N PRO A 26 -42.65 19.78 42.63
CA PRO A 26 -42.70 19.24 41.27
C PRO A 26 -44.14 19.21 40.75
N SER A 27 -44.37 19.87 39.62
CA SER A 27 -45.59 19.74 38.81
C SER A 27 -45.50 18.46 37.97
N PRO A 28 -46.60 17.71 37.78
CA PRO A 28 -46.57 16.49 36.97
C PRO A 28 -46.33 16.82 35.49
N THR A 29 -45.34 16.16 34.90
CA THR A 29 -45.05 16.21 33.46
C THR A 29 -46.20 15.52 32.69
N PRO A 30 -46.78 16.16 31.66
CA PRO A 30 -47.76 15.51 30.79
C PRO A 30 -47.09 14.51 29.84
N ASP A 31 -47.90 13.53 29.45
CA ASP A 31 -47.63 12.36 28.61
C ASP A 31 -46.69 12.56 27.40
N SER A 32 -45.89 11.51 27.17
CA SER A 32 -45.07 11.28 25.99
C SER A 32 -45.86 11.51 24.68
N ALA A 33 -45.42 12.49 23.90
CA ALA A 33 -45.73 12.55 22.48
C ALA A 33 -44.77 11.61 21.74
N SER A 34 -45.32 10.61 21.07
CA SER A 34 -44.59 9.68 20.19
C SER A 34 -43.82 10.45 19.11
N GLU A 35 -42.51 10.27 19.08
CA GLU A 35 -41.63 10.75 18.02
C GLU A 35 -41.83 9.89 16.76
N PRO A 36 -42.00 10.48 15.56
CA PRO A 36 -42.22 9.70 14.36
C PRO A 36 -40.94 8.95 13.97
N THR A 37 -41.08 7.65 13.76
CA THR A 37 -40.07 6.76 13.16
C THR A 37 -39.52 7.38 11.88
N SER A 38 -38.28 7.87 11.91
CA SER A 38 -37.55 8.28 10.72
C SER A 38 -37.18 7.04 9.91
N LEU A 39 -37.53 7.06 8.62
CA LEU A 39 -37.13 6.06 7.63
C LEU A 39 -35.58 5.96 7.55
N PRO A 40 -35.03 4.80 7.12
CA PRO A 40 -33.58 4.63 6.98
C PRO A 40 -33.00 5.67 6.02
N ALA A 41 -31.85 6.24 6.39
CA ALA A 41 -31.07 7.08 5.51
C ALA A 41 -30.80 6.34 4.19
N THR A 42 -31.21 6.95 3.07
CA THR A 42 -30.81 6.53 1.73
C THR A 42 -29.29 6.45 1.67
N ALA A 43 -28.76 5.27 1.30
CA ALA A 43 -27.34 5.07 1.14
C ALA A 43 -26.76 6.16 0.23
N THR A 44 -25.71 6.84 0.70
CA THR A 44 -24.91 7.75 -0.12
C THR A 44 -24.54 7.01 -1.41
N PRO A 45 -24.81 7.58 -2.62
CA PRO A 45 -24.44 6.92 -3.85
C PRO A 45 -22.94 6.62 -3.84
N ALA A 46 -22.55 5.39 -4.19
CA ALA A 46 -21.17 5.13 -4.55
C ALA A 46 -20.76 6.17 -5.62
N PRO A 47 -19.52 6.69 -5.60
CA PRO A 47 -19.08 7.63 -6.61
C PRO A 47 -19.40 7.11 -8.01
N ASP A 48 -19.84 7.97 -8.93
CA ASP A 48 -20.31 7.59 -10.28
C ASP A 48 -19.33 6.64 -11.02
N TYR A 49 -18.03 6.81 -10.80
CA TYR A 49 -17.00 5.93 -11.35
C TYR A 49 -17.03 4.50 -10.79
N ALA A 50 -17.47 4.27 -9.56
CA ALA A 50 -17.54 2.93 -8.97
C ALA A 50 -18.52 2.04 -9.75
N THR A 51 -19.70 2.58 -10.09
CA THR A 51 -20.69 1.88 -10.92
C THR A 51 -20.16 1.59 -12.31
N ARG A 52 -19.39 2.53 -12.89
CA ARG A 52 -18.76 2.35 -14.20
C ARG A 52 -17.66 1.28 -14.17
N LEU A 53 -16.81 1.22 -13.13
CA LEU A 53 -15.83 0.15 -12.95
C LEU A 53 -16.51 -1.22 -12.78
N ARG A 54 -17.59 -1.29 -12.01
CA ARG A 54 -18.42 -2.52 -11.88
C ARG A 54 -18.99 -3.02 -13.20
N ASN A 55 -19.05 -2.16 -14.21
CA ASN A 55 -19.56 -2.48 -15.54
C ASN A 55 -18.48 -2.26 -16.62
N ALA A 56 -17.20 -2.37 -16.28
CA ALA A 56 -16.09 -2.25 -17.21
C ALA A 56 -15.59 -3.61 -17.73
N GLU A 57 -14.77 -3.56 -18.77
CA GLU A 57 -14.04 -4.71 -19.30
C GLU A 57 -12.73 -4.91 -18.52
N TYR A 58 -12.48 -6.13 -18.02
CA TYR A 58 -11.26 -6.50 -17.31
C TYR A 58 -10.47 -7.51 -18.14
N GLN A 59 -9.17 -7.29 -18.27
CA GLN A 59 -8.25 -8.32 -18.76
C GLN A 59 -7.84 -9.22 -17.59
N LEU A 60 -7.97 -10.53 -17.77
CA LEU A 60 -7.62 -11.50 -16.73
C LEU A 60 -6.10 -11.65 -16.57
N GLY A 61 -5.67 -11.85 -15.33
CA GLY A 61 -4.25 -11.84 -14.97
C GLY A 61 -3.54 -13.19 -15.08
N LEU A 62 -4.26 -14.33 -14.94
CA LEU A 62 -3.67 -15.67 -15.02
C LEU A 62 -3.98 -16.46 -16.30
N SER A 63 -4.47 -15.80 -17.36
CA SER A 63 -4.73 -16.50 -18.62
C SER A 63 -3.47 -16.64 -19.48
N ASP A 64 -3.31 -17.78 -20.15
CA ASP A 64 -2.21 -18.08 -21.11
C ASP A 64 -2.16 -17.14 -22.34
N GLY A 65 -3.12 -16.21 -22.45
CA GLY A 65 -3.20 -15.19 -23.49
C GLY A 65 -4.16 -14.08 -23.10
N LEU A 66 -4.41 -13.16 -24.02
CA LEU A 66 -5.34 -12.05 -23.81
C LEU A 66 -6.77 -12.60 -23.65
N ARG A 67 -7.31 -12.53 -22.43
CA ARG A 67 -8.72 -12.83 -22.14
C ARG A 67 -9.34 -11.62 -21.47
N ILE A 68 -10.37 -11.07 -22.10
CA ILE A 68 -11.12 -9.92 -21.61
C ILE A 68 -12.52 -10.39 -21.23
N VAL A 69 -13.01 -9.96 -20.07
CA VAL A 69 -14.37 -10.22 -19.60
C VAL A 69 -15.09 -8.91 -19.29
N GLN A 70 -16.37 -8.86 -19.60
CA GLN A 70 -17.25 -7.75 -19.22
C GLN A 70 -17.85 -8.05 -17.85
N LEU A 71 -17.60 -7.20 -16.85
CA LEU A 71 -18.31 -7.30 -15.58
C LEU A 71 -19.72 -6.74 -15.73
N THR A 72 -20.67 -7.30 -14.98
CA THR A 72 -22.01 -6.74 -14.77
C THR A 72 -22.20 -6.61 -13.27
N ASP A 73 -22.41 -5.38 -12.79
CA ASP A 73 -22.51 -5.06 -11.36
C ASP A 73 -21.35 -5.61 -10.51
N GLY A 74 -20.15 -5.65 -11.08
CA GLY A 74 -18.91 -6.04 -10.42
C GLY A 74 -18.60 -7.53 -10.51
N VAL A 75 -19.39 -8.31 -11.24
CA VAL A 75 -19.25 -9.77 -11.31
C VAL A 75 -19.24 -10.26 -12.76
N PHE A 76 -18.41 -11.27 -13.01
CA PHE A 76 -18.50 -12.14 -14.18
C PHE A 76 -18.37 -13.59 -13.72
N SER A 77 -19.16 -14.49 -14.31
CA SER A 77 -19.07 -15.93 -14.04
C SER A 77 -19.33 -16.72 -15.31
N GLN A 78 -18.53 -17.76 -15.54
CA GLN A 78 -18.64 -18.69 -16.65
C GLN A 78 -18.33 -20.11 -16.15
N GLY A 79 -19.01 -21.10 -16.71
CA GLY A 79 -18.84 -22.50 -16.32
C GLY A 79 -19.56 -22.86 -15.01
N GLU A 80 -19.51 -24.14 -14.67
CA GLU A 80 -20.05 -24.66 -13.40
C GLU A 80 -18.97 -24.65 -12.32
N ALA A 81 -19.31 -24.27 -11.10
CA ALA A 81 -18.35 -24.22 -10.00
C ALA A 81 -17.67 -25.59 -9.79
N GLY A 82 -16.33 -25.58 -9.75
CA GLY A 82 -15.51 -26.80 -9.64
C GLY A 82 -15.22 -27.51 -10.97
N SER A 83 -15.72 -27.01 -12.10
CA SER A 83 -15.33 -27.51 -13.42
C SER A 83 -14.00 -26.88 -13.88
N VAL A 84 -13.33 -27.55 -14.83
CA VAL A 84 -12.06 -27.08 -15.42
C VAL A 84 -12.21 -25.80 -16.24
N ASP A 85 -13.42 -25.48 -16.69
CA ASP A 85 -13.74 -24.29 -17.48
C ASP A 85 -14.35 -23.18 -16.61
N PHE A 86 -14.43 -23.37 -15.29
CA PHE A 86 -14.98 -22.37 -14.38
C PHE A 86 -14.11 -21.13 -14.39
N THR A 87 -14.75 -19.97 -14.44
CA THR A 87 -14.09 -18.69 -14.21
C THR A 87 -15.08 -17.79 -13.49
N SER A 88 -14.68 -17.24 -12.36
CA SER A 88 -15.39 -16.14 -11.73
C SER A 88 -14.44 -14.97 -11.49
N VAL A 89 -14.96 -13.77 -11.71
CA VAL A 89 -14.24 -12.51 -11.53
C VAL A 89 -15.13 -11.60 -10.72
N THR A 90 -14.63 -11.11 -9.59
CA THR A 90 -15.38 -10.24 -8.68
C THR A 90 -14.55 -9.02 -8.34
N MET A 91 -15.08 -7.83 -8.64
CA MET A 91 -14.50 -6.57 -8.19
C MET A 91 -14.82 -6.36 -6.71
N THR A 92 -13.81 -6.08 -5.91
CA THR A 92 -14.00 -5.76 -4.48
C THR A 92 -14.44 -4.30 -4.29
N ASP A 93 -14.68 -3.90 -3.05
CA ASP A 93 -14.98 -2.50 -2.71
C ASP A 93 -13.71 -1.63 -2.58
N PHE A 94 -12.51 -2.22 -2.64
CA PHE A 94 -11.25 -1.48 -2.68
C PHE A 94 -11.04 -0.89 -4.07
N ILE A 95 -11.46 0.37 -4.21
CA ILE A 95 -11.28 1.19 -5.40
C ILE A 95 -10.69 2.54 -5.00
N ALA A 96 -9.87 3.12 -5.87
CA ALA A 96 -9.36 4.47 -5.70
C ALA A 96 -9.31 5.20 -7.05
N ARG A 97 -9.19 6.52 -6.99
CA ARG A 97 -8.99 7.38 -8.16
C ARG A 97 -8.01 8.48 -7.85
N GLY A 98 -7.30 8.94 -8.86
CA GLY A 98 -6.41 10.09 -8.79
C GLY A 98 -5.47 10.12 -9.97
N ASP A 99 -4.88 11.29 -10.22
CA ASP A 99 -3.88 11.51 -11.25
C ASP A 99 -2.58 10.73 -10.93
N LEU A 100 -2.35 9.62 -11.63
CA LEU A 100 -1.15 8.77 -11.50
C LEU A 100 -0.04 9.19 -12.46
N ASN A 101 -0.40 9.74 -13.62
CA ASN A 101 0.56 10.03 -14.68
C ASN A 101 1.00 11.51 -14.73
N GLY A 102 0.30 12.40 -14.02
CA GLY A 102 0.58 13.83 -13.89
C GLY A 102 -0.01 14.70 -15.02
N ASP A 103 -0.94 14.20 -15.82
CA ASP A 103 -1.58 14.92 -16.94
C ASP A 103 -2.83 15.72 -16.53
N GLY A 104 -3.22 15.65 -15.26
CA GLY A 104 -4.41 16.31 -14.70
C GLY A 104 -5.73 15.58 -14.96
N VAL A 105 -5.69 14.36 -15.51
CA VAL A 105 -6.82 13.44 -15.64
C VAL A 105 -6.65 12.31 -14.63
N ASP A 106 -7.72 11.98 -13.91
CA ASP A 106 -7.67 10.88 -12.94
C ASP A 106 -7.55 9.52 -13.65
N GLU A 107 -6.64 8.69 -13.16
CA GLU A 107 -6.70 7.24 -13.32
C GLU A 107 -7.58 6.61 -12.23
N TYR A 108 -8.01 5.38 -12.49
CA TYR A 108 -8.89 4.62 -11.61
C TYR A 108 -8.30 3.25 -11.34
N VAL A 109 -8.44 2.78 -10.11
CA VAL A 109 -7.89 1.49 -9.70
C VAL A 109 -8.93 0.68 -8.96
N ALA A 110 -8.89 -0.63 -9.14
CA ALA A 110 -9.77 -1.57 -8.47
C ALA A 110 -9.02 -2.86 -8.13
N MET A 111 -9.29 -3.40 -6.96
CA MET A 111 -8.87 -4.76 -6.61
C MET A 111 -9.89 -5.75 -7.16
N VAL A 112 -9.43 -6.72 -7.94
CA VAL A 112 -10.26 -7.72 -8.62
C VAL A 112 -9.80 -9.12 -8.26
N ALA A 113 -10.75 -9.98 -7.89
CA ALA A 113 -10.53 -11.36 -7.49
C ALA A 113 -10.89 -12.32 -8.63
N GLU A 114 -9.97 -13.22 -8.98
CA GLU A 114 -10.11 -14.22 -10.06
C GLU A 114 -10.06 -15.64 -9.49
N ASN A 115 -11.03 -16.48 -9.84
CA ASN A 115 -11.04 -17.91 -9.49
C ASN A 115 -11.33 -18.75 -10.74
N TYR A 116 -10.56 -19.83 -10.91
CA TYR A 116 -10.56 -20.69 -12.10
C TYR A 116 -10.98 -22.14 -11.82
N GLY A 117 -11.81 -22.36 -10.80
CA GLY A 117 -12.40 -23.66 -10.47
C GLY A 117 -11.72 -24.39 -9.32
N GLY A 118 -10.57 -23.90 -8.86
CA GLY A 118 -9.89 -24.36 -7.66
C GLY A 118 -10.34 -23.64 -6.38
N THR A 119 -9.60 -23.87 -5.29
CA THR A 119 -9.81 -23.19 -3.99
C THR A 119 -9.10 -21.83 -3.91
N GLY A 120 -8.16 -21.55 -4.82
CA GLY A 120 -7.44 -20.29 -4.90
C GLY A 120 -8.34 -19.16 -5.42
N THR A 121 -8.09 -17.94 -4.96
CA THR A 121 -8.73 -16.72 -5.48
C THR A 121 -7.65 -15.66 -5.59
N PHE A 122 -7.16 -15.45 -6.80
CA PHE A 122 -6.03 -14.58 -7.08
C PHE A 122 -6.49 -13.14 -7.20
N VAL A 123 -5.90 -12.25 -6.41
CA VAL A 123 -6.34 -10.86 -6.34
C VAL A 123 -5.33 -9.98 -7.06
N PHE A 124 -5.82 -9.18 -7.99
CA PHE A 124 -5.05 -8.27 -8.82
C PHE A 124 -5.39 -6.82 -8.50
N LEU A 125 -4.39 -5.95 -8.52
CA LEU A 125 -4.56 -4.51 -8.61
C LEU A 125 -4.66 -4.14 -10.09
N ALA A 126 -5.83 -3.72 -10.55
CA ALA A 126 -6.08 -3.31 -11.92
C ALA A 126 -6.17 -1.78 -12.04
N VAL A 127 -5.62 -1.23 -13.12
CA VAL A 127 -5.59 0.20 -13.44
C VAL A 127 -6.40 0.46 -14.71
N PHE A 128 -7.14 1.55 -14.71
CA PHE A 128 -7.99 2.00 -15.80
C PHE A 128 -7.71 3.46 -16.12
N ILE A 129 -7.77 3.78 -17.41
CA ILE A 129 -7.83 5.15 -17.91
C ILE A 129 -9.24 5.45 -18.39
N GLU A 130 -9.64 6.72 -18.35
CA GLU A 130 -10.89 7.17 -18.95
C GLU A 130 -10.66 7.72 -20.36
N ALA A 131 -11.26 7.07 -21.36
CA ALA A 131 -11.18 7.51 -22.75
C ALA A 131 -12.58 7.55 -23.37
N GLY A 132 -13.01 8.73 -23.81
CA GLY A 132 -14.31 8.91 -24.48
C GLY A 132 -15.50 8.52 -23.60
N GLY A 133 -15.42 8.76 -22.28
CA GLY A 133 -16.49 8.42 -21.31
C GLY A 133 -16.58 6.93 -20.97
N THR A 134 -15.62 6.11 -21.39
CA THR A 134 -15.54 4.68 -21.06
C THR A 134 -14.22 4.38 -20.33
N PHE A 135 -14.25 3.49 -19.35
CA PHE A 135 -13.02 2.99 -18.73
C PHE A 135 -12.36 1.94 -19.60
N LYS A 136 -11.07 2.12 -19.84
CA LYS A 136 -10.24 1.19 -20.58
C LYS A 136 -9.20 0.61 -19.64
N PHE A 137 -9.19 -0.72 -19.55
CA PHE A 137 -8.16 -1.45 -18.83
C PHE A 137 -6.79 -1.06 -19.36
N GLN A 138 -5.88 -0.69 -18.44
CA GLN A 138 -4.54 -0.25 -18.78
C GLN A 138 -3.50 -1.32 -18.45
N THR A 139 -3.54 -1.85 -17.23
CA THR A 139 -2.59 -2.86 -16.72
C THR A 139 -3.11 -3.46 -15.42
N SER A 140 -2.58 -4.61 -15.01
CA SER A 140 -2.79 -5.15 -13.67
C SER A 140 -1.52 -5.83 -13.15
N VAL A 141 -1.46 -6.01 -11.83
CA VAL A 141 -0.41 -6.79 -11.15
C VAL A 141 -1.04 -7.74 -10.14
N LEU A 142 -0.51 -8.95 -10.04
CA LEU A 142 -0.93 -9.89 -8.99
C LEU A 142 -0.48 -9.35 -7.63
N VAL A 143 -1.37 -9.37 -6.65
CA VAL A 143 -1.06 -9.03 -5.26
C VAL A 143 -0.72 -10.27 -4.47
N ASP A 144 -1.63 -11.25 -4.46
CA ASP A 144 -1.48 -12.59 -3.86
C ASP A 144 -2.70 -13.49 -4.17
N ASP A 145 -2.65 -14.77 -3.81
CA ASP A 145 -3.82 -15.63 -3.60
C ASP A 145 -4.48 -15.31 -2.25
N ARG A 146 -5.76 -14.92 -2.25
CA ARG A 146 -6.58 -14.62 -1.06
C ARG A 146 -5.93 -13.67 -0.03
N PRO A 147 -5.35 -12.52 -0.43
CA PRO A 147 -4.82 -11.55 0.52
C PRO A 147 -5.94 -10.93 1.38
N LEU A 148 -5.57 -10.43 2.55
CA LEU A 148 -6.41 -9.54 3.34
C LEU A 148 -6.09 -8.09 2.96
N LEU A 149 -7.01 -7.44 2.24
CA LEU A 149 -6.86 -6.05 1.83
C LEU A 149 -7.21 -5.11 3.00
N ASN A 150 -6.32 -4.16 3.30
CA ASN A 150 -6.48 -3.23 4.42
C ASN A 150 -6.74 -1.81 3.93
N GLU A 151 -6.00 -1.34 2.94
CA GLU A 151 -6.12 0.02 2.40
C GLU A 151 -5.72 0.08 0.92
N LEU A 152 -6.43 0.91 0.15
CA LEU A 152 -6.07 1.27 -1.22
C LEU A 152 -6.34 2.77 -1.40
N SER A 153 -5.34 3.52 -1.87
CA SER A 153 -5.48 4.93 -2.17
C SER A 153 -4.58 5.36 -3.32
N ILE A 154 -4.85 6.53 -3.89
CA ILE A 154 -3.97 7.21 -4.83
C ILE A 154 -3.61 8.57 -4.24
N ALA A 155 -2.32 8.83 -4.13
CA ALA A 155 -1.80 10.12 -3.68
C ALA A 155 -0.43 10.39 -4.31
N ASN A 156 -0.15 11.65 -4.63
CA ASN A 156 1.14 12.10 -5.14
C ASN A 156 1.65 11.34 -6.39
N GLY A 157 0.74 10.92 -7.28
CA GLY A 157 1.10 10.15 -8.48
C GLY A 157 1.39 8.68 -8.24
N GLU A 158 1.08 8.15 -7.04
CA GLU A 158 1.32 6.75 -6.69
C GLU A 158 0.07 6.09 -6.13
N ILE A 159 -0.08 4.79 -6.42
CA ILE A 159 -1.04 3.93 -5.73
C ILE A 159 -0.37 3.46 -4.44
N PHE A 160 -1.05 3.61 -3.30
CA PHE A 160 -0.68 2.97 -2.05
C PHE A 160 -1.59 1.76 -1.82
N LEU A 161 -1.00 0.61 -1.49
CA LEU A 161 -1.70 -0.62 -1.13
C LEU A 161 -1.14 -1.18 0.19
N ASP A 162 -2.01 -1.35 1.18
CA ASP A 162 -1.75 -2.11 2.40
C ASP A 162 -2.54 -3.43 2.34
N ALA A 163 -1.82 -4.55 2.41
CA ALA A 163 -2.41 -5.88 2.36
C ALA A 163 -1.58 -6.89 3.14
N THR A 164 -2.26 -7.86 3.77
CA THR A 164 -1.63 -9.06 4.33
C THR A 164 -1.63 -10.16 3.27
N ILE A 165 -0.45 -10.66 2.95
CA ILE A 165 -0.19 -11.72 1.98
C ILE A 165 0.47 -12.93 2.64
N HIS A 166 0.63 -14.01 1.89
CA HIS A 166 1.34 -15.19 2.36
C HIS A 166 2.84 -14.89 2.54
N ALA A 167 3.37 -15.22 3.70
CA ALA A 167 4.79 -15.46 3.92
C ALA A 167 5.22 -16.76 3.23
N ALA A 168 6.53 -16.95 3.08
CA ALA A 168 7.13 -18.14 2.48
C ALA A 168 6.69 -19.46 3.15
N ASP A 169 6.48 -19.41 4.47
CA ASP A 169 6.13 -20.55 5.32
C ASP A 169 4.63 -20.63 5.65
N ASP A 170 3.82 -19.70 5.13
CA ASP A 170 2.37 -19.72 5.38
C ASP A 170 1.70 -20.88 4.63
N PRO A 171 0.77 -21.60 5.27
CA PRO A 171 -0.19 -22.41 4.55
C PRO A 171 -1.05 -21.53 3.62
N MET A 172 -1.35 -22.01 2.41
CA MET A 172 -2.16 -21.30 1.40
C MET A 172 -3.58 -20.87 1.84
N CYS A 173 -4.02 -21.18 3.06
CA CYS A 173 -5.31 -20.72 3.58
C CYS A 173 -5.23 -19.37 4.27
N CYS A 174 -4.04 -18.97 4.71
CA CYS A 174 -3.90 -18.20 5.93
C CYS A 174 -2.69 -17.26 5.83
N PRO A 175 -2.80 -16.15 5.07
CA PRO A 175 -1.72 -15.18 4.94
C PRO A 175 -1.44 -14.46 6.27
N SER A 176 -0.17 -14.22 6.57
CA SER A 176 0.28 -13.60 7.82
C SER A 176 1.22 -12.40 7.63
N LEU A 177 1.79 -12.22 6.44
CA LEU A 177 2.76 -11.16 6.15
C LEU A 177 2.08 -9.86 5.74
N ARG A 178 2.02 -8.88 6.64
CA ARG A 178 1.57 -7.53 6.27
C ARG A 178 2.60 -6.87 5.36
N THR A 179 2.10 -6.24 4.30
CA THR A 179 2.89 -5.48 3.33
C THR A 179 2.29 -4.11 3.09
N GLN A 180 3.16 -3.14 2.81
CA GLN A 180 2.81 -1.85 2.24
C GLN A 180 3.59 -1.66 0.95
N ARG A 181 2.92 -1.16 -0.08
CA ARG A 181 3.48 -1.06 -1.42
C ARG A 181 3.06 0.27 -2.04
N HIS A 182 4.01 0.94 -2.68
CA HIS A 182 3.69 2.02 -3.60
C HIS A 182 3.91 1.56 -5.03
N TYR A 183 3.05 2.01 -5.94
CA TYR A 183 3.16 1.74 -7.36
C TYR A 183 3.06 3.03 -8.17
N ARG A 184 3.94 3.14 -9.17
CA ARG A 184 3.93 4.20 -10.20
C ARG A 184 3.44 3.64 -11.52
N LEU A 185 2.64 4.42 -12.22
CA LEU A 185 2.26 4.13 -13.60
C LEU A 185 3.25 4.81 -14.55
N THR A 186 4.23 4.06 -15.05
CA THR A 186 5.24 4.57 -15.98
C THR A 186 5.12 3.85 -17.32
N TYR A 187 4.93 4.59 -18.42
CA TYR A 187 4.75 4.05 -19.77
C TYR A 187 3.69 2.95 -19.83
N ASN A 188 2.52 3.19 -19.23
CA ASN A 188 1.40 2.23 -19.18
C ASN A 188 1.68 0.94 -18.41
N HIS A 189 2.81 0.85 -17.72
CA HIS A 189 3.15 -0.27 -16.85
C HIS A 189 3.06 0.15 -15.40
N LEU A 190 2.42 -0.69 -14.59
CA LEU A 190 2.40 -0.49 -13.15
C LEU A 190 3.67 -1.09 -12.55
N ARG A 191 4.50 -0.25 -11.95
CA ARG A 191 5.78 -0.63 -11.37
C ARG A 191 5.80 -0.30 -9.90
N MET A 192 6.17 -1.26 -9.08
CA MET A 192 6.38 -1.02 -7.66
C MET A 192 7.54 -0.05 -7.48
N SER A 193 7.32 1.00 -6.69
CA SER A 193 8.32 2.01 -6.35
C SER A 193 8.94 1.78 -4.98
N ASP A 194 8.14 1.25 -4.05
CA ASP A 194 8.49 0.95 -2.66
C ASP A 194 7.75 -0.31 -2.21
N TYR A 195 8.41 -1.10 -1.36
CA TYR A 195 7.87 -2.32 -0.75
C TYR A 195 8.37 -2.44 0.69
N VAL A 196 7.42 -2.60 1.60
CA VAL A 196 7.67 -2.73 3.03
C VAL A 196 6.98 -3.99 3.53
N THR A 197 7.71 -4.84 4.23
CA THR A 197 7.12 -5.92 5.05
C THR A 197 7.17 -5.56 6.53
N PHE A 198 6.34 -6.22 7.33
CA PHE A 198 6.37 -6.06 8.78
C PHE A 198 6.86 -7.35 9.45
N THR A 199 7.70 -7.21 10.47
CA THR A 199 8.08 -8.33 11.34
C THR A 199 6.86 -8.82 12.16
N PRO A 200 6.93 -10.02 12.77
CA PRO A 200 5.85 -10.50 13.65
C PRO A 200 5.55 -9.56 14.83
N ASP A 201 6.53 -8.77 15.30
CA ASP A 201 6.37 -7.74 16.33
C ASP A 201 5.93 -6.37 15.78
N GLY A 202 5.61 -6.28 14.48
CA GLY A 202 5.05 -5.09 13.83
C GLY A 202 6.05 -4.01 13.45
N ARG A 203 7.36 -4.31 13.45
CA ARG A 203 8.38 -3.37 12.99
C ARG A 203 8.46 -3.41 11.46
N PRO A 204 8.49 -2.24 10.78
CA PRO A 204 8.63 -2.22 9.33
C PRO A 204 10.07 -2.54 8.91
N ARG A 205 10.22 -3.37 7.88
CA ARG A 205 11.46 -3.51 7.11
C ARG A 205 11.39 -2.52 5.96
N THR A 206 12.21 -1.47 6.04
CA THR A 206 12.27 -0.44 5.02
C THR A 206 13.68 -0.35 4.44
N ILE A 207 13.74 0.01 3.17
CA ILE A 207 14.92 0.55 2.50
C ILE A 207 14.57 1.98 2.11
N THR A 208 15.53 2.89 2.20
CA THR A 208 15.36 4.26 1.75
C THR A 208 16.58 4.68 0.96
N ILE A 209 16.38 5.09 -0.30
CA ILE A 209 17.38 5.69 -1.16
C ILE A 209 17.41 7.20 -0.88
N ASP A 210 18.39 7.64 -0.11
CA ASP A 210 18.58 9.06 0.22
C ASP A 210 19.21 9.84 -0.95
N PHE A 211 20.01 9.15 -1.78
CA PHE A 211 20.65 9.72 -2.96
C PHE A 211 20.99 8.61 -3.97
N PRO A 212 20.81 8.81 -5.28
CA PRO A 212 20.33 10.03 -5.94
C PRO A 212 18.82 10.24 -5.78
N ALA A 213 18.37 11.48 -5.96
CA ALA A 213 16.94 11.77 -6.02
C ALA A 213 16.30 11.15 -7.27
N ASN A 214 15.00 10.88 -7.19
CA ASN A 214 14.24 10.42 -8.35
C ASN A 214 14.35 11.41 -9.52
N ARG A 215 14.53 10.88 -10.74
CA ARG A 215 14.80 11.56 -12.01
C ARG A 215 16.12 12.35 -12.07
N ALA A 216 17.06 12.12 -11.15
CA ALA A 216 18.37 12.74 -11.23
C ALA A 216 19.15 12.31 -12.49
N GLU A 217 20.00 13.20 -12.97
CA GLU A 217 20.93 12.91 -14.05
C GLU A 217 22.18 12.21 -13.51
N VAL A 218 22.56 11.10 -14.15
CA VAL A 218 23.75 10.31 -13.84
C VAL A 218 24.56 10.08 -15.10
N PHE A 219 25.87 9.89 -14.98
CA PHE A 219 26.76 9.80 -16.14
C PHE A 219 27.36 8.40 -16.29
N ARG A 220 28.55 8.18 -15.73
CA ARG A 220 29.28 6.90 -15.80
C ARG A 220 29.00 5.98 -14.62
N SER A 221 28.50 6.55 -13.53
CA SER A 221 28.22 5.84 -12.30
C SER A 221 27.10 6.50 -11.52
N ILE A 222 26.45 5.71 -10.68
CA ILE A 222 25.42 6.14 -9.75
C ILE A 222 26.07 6.19 -8.36
N PRO A 223 26.34 7.39 -7.80
CA PRO A 223 26.60 7.52 -6.37
C PRO A 223 25.31 7.23 -5.60
N LEU A 224 25.27 6.11 -4.90
CA LEU A 224 24.11 5.60 -4.17
C LEU A 224 24.35 5.69 -2.67
N LYS A 225 23.42 6.33 -1.95
CA LYS A 225 23.39 6.39 -0.49
C LYS A 225 21.99 6.09 0.01
N GLY A 226 21.92 5.46 1.17
CA GLY A 226 20.64 5.19 1.78
C GLY A 226 20.75 4.47 3.10
N SER A 227 19.60 4.03 3.60
CA SER A 227 19.47 3.37 4.89
C SER A 227 18.50 2.21 4.85
N VAL A 228 18.62 1.34 5.86
CA VAL A 228 17.69 0.25 6.12
C VAL A 228 17.26 0.29 7.58
N ALA A 229 15.97 0.02 7.86
CA ALA A 229 15.48 -0.06 9.23
C ALA A 229 15.94 -1.33 9.96
N ILE A 230 16.18 -2.41 9.21
CA ILE A 230 16.66 -3.70 9.71
C ILE A 230 17.75 -4.17 8.73
N ALA A 231 18.96 -4.41 9.23
CA ALA A 231 20.04 -4.90 8.39
C ALA A 231 19.71 -6.26 7.76
N PRO A 232 19.94 -6.44 6.45
CA PRO A 232 19.60 -7.66 5.72
C PRO A 232 20.53 -8.83 6.09
N PHE A 233 20.20 -10.04 5.63
CA PHE A 233 21.05 -11.21 5.82
C PHE A 233 22.46 -10.95 5.27
N GLU A 234 23.49 -11.31 6.04
CA GLU A 234 24.90 -11.04 5.75
C GLU A 234 25.24 -9.55 5.49
N ASN A 235 24.38 -8.62 5.92
CA ASN A 235 24.47 -7.18 5.61
C ASN A 235 24.58 -6.90 4.10
N ASN A 236 23.90 -7.71 3.28
CA ASN A 236 23.96 -7.60 1.83
C ASN A 236 22.58 -7.33 1.23
N LEU A 237 22.46 -6.25 0.46
CA LEU A 237 21.30 -5.98 -0.41
C LEU A 237 21.66 -6.32 -1.87
N VAL A 238 20.63 -6.43 -2.70
CA VAL A 238 20.78 -6.57 -4.15
C VAL A 238 20.34 -5.28 -4.81
N TYR A 239 21.12 -4.76 -5.76
CA TYR A 239 20.61 -3.76 -6.69
C TYR A 239 20.31 -4.38 -8.04
N ARG A 240 19.28 -3.86 -8.70
CA ARG A 240 18.94 -4.18 -10.08
C ARG A 240 18.70 -2.90 -10.86
N ILE A 241 19.19 -2.86 -12.09
CA ILE A 241 18.98 -1.74 -13.01
C ILE A 241 18.17 -2.26 -14.18
N TYR A 242 17.04 -1.61 -14.44
CA TYR A 242 16.16 -1.92 -15.55
C TYR A 242 16.10 -0.76 -16.54
N ASP A 243 15.82 -1.05 -17.80
CA ASP A 243 15.28 -0.05 -18.72
C ASP A 243 13.78 0.20 -18.46
N LEU A 244 13.19 1.12 -19.22
CA LEU A 244 11.77 1.44 -19.15
C LEU A 244 10.85 0.28 -19.58
N GLY A 245 11.34 -0.60 -20.46
CA GLY A 245 10.63 -1.82 -20.87
C GLY A 245 10.64 -2.91 -19.80
N GLY A 246 11.48 -2.78 -18.77
CA GLY A 246 11.64 -3.76 -17.70
C GLY A 246 12.70 -4.81 -17.99
N VAL A 247 13.53 -4.61 -19.00
CA VAL A 247 14.69 -5.46 -19.27
C VAL A 247 15.77 -5.16 -18.23
N GLU A 248 16.25 -6.20 -17.55
CA GLU A 248 17.37 -6.07 -16.62
C GLU A 248 18.67 -5.79 -17.38
N LEU A 249 19.28 -4.64 -17.08
CA LEU A 249 20.53 -4.16 -17.66
C LEU A 249 21.73 -4.53 -16.79
N ALA A 250 21.55 -4.55 -15.46
CA ALA A 250 22.59 -4.90 -14.52
C ALA A 250 22.03 -5.39 -13.18
N ILE A 251 22.81 -6.19 -12.49
CA ILE A 251 22.55 -6.67 -11.13
C ILE A 251 23.86 -6.68 -10.33
N GLY A 252 23.79 -6.42 -9.03
CA GLY A 252 24.94 -6.57 -8.14
C GLY A 252 24.55 -6.45 -6.67
N SER A 253 25.55 -6.39 -5.80
CA SER A 253 25.37 -6.30 -4.36
C SER A 253 25.64 -4.89 -3.81
N ILE A 254 25.01 -4.60 -2.67
CA ILE A 254 25.28 -3.42 -1.85
C ILE A 254 25.57 -3.86 -0.42
N MET A 255 26.73 -3.50 0.09
CA MET A 255 27.09 -3.77 1.49
C MET A 255 26.45 -2.74 2.41
N VAL A 256 25.77 -3.22 3.45
CA VAL A 256 25.19 -2.42 4.53
C VAL A 256 26.17 -2.36 5.70
N THR A 257 26.34 -1.18 6.28
CA THR A 257 27.04 -0.99 7.55
C THR A 257 26.02 -0.85 8.67
N ALA A 258 26.05 -1.77 9.64
CA ALA A 258 25.20 -1.78 10.82
C ALA A 258 26.02 -2.15 12.07
N PRO A 259 25.65 -1.67 13.27
CA PRO A 259 26.40 -1.96 14.51
C PRO A 259 26.26 -3.42 14.96
N GLU A 260 25.13 -4.06 14.66
CA GLU A 260 24.83 -5.46 14.97
C GLU A 260 23.80 -6.03 13.97
N LEU A 261 23.65 -7.35 13.96
CA LEU A 261 22.70 -8.02 13.07
C LEU A 261 21.26 -7.57 13.35
N GLY A 262 20.54 -7.19 12.30
CA GLY A 262 19.15 -6.73 12.39
C GLY A 262 18.95 -5.33 13.01
N ALA A 263 20.03 -4.62 13.36
CA ALA A 263 19.94 -3.19 13.70
C ALA A 263 19.75 -2.33 12.45
N PRO A 264 19.28 -1.07 12.59
CA PRO A 264 19.31 -0.12 11.48
C PRO A 264 20.72 0.06 10.91
N GLY A 265 20.82 0.27 9.60
CA GLY A 265 22.08 0.37 8.90
C GLY A 265 22.05 1.38 7.75
N THR A 266 23.22 1.67 7.20
CA THR A 266 23.40 2.59 6.07
C THR A 266 24.25 1.96 4.99
N PHE A 267 24.04 2.37 3.75
CA PHE A 267 24.90 2.02 2.61
C PHE A 267 25.36 3.29 1.87
N ASP A 268 26.59 3.25 1.37
CA ASP A 268 27.20 4.29 0.54
C ASP A 268 28.11 3.60 -0.48
N GLN A 269 27.68 3.56 -1.74
CA GLN A 269 28.36 2.82 -2.79
C GLN A 269 28.28 3.58 -4.12
N THR A 270 29.28 3.40 -4.96
CA THR A 270 29.23 3.88 -6.36
C THR A 270 29.02 2.70 -7.30
N ILE A 271 27.90 2.71 -8.04
CA ILE A 271 27.56 1.66 -9.01
C ILE A 271 28.01 2.12 -10.41
N ALA A 272 28.80 1.30 -11.11
CA ALA A 272 29.19 1.60 -12.49
C ALA A 272 28.05 1.28 -13.46
N LEU A 273 27.77 2.20 -14.40
CA LEU A 273 26.71 2.02 -15.41
C LEU A 273 27.17 1.16 -16.60
N GLY A 274 28.46 0.84 -16.71
CA GLY A 274 29.00 0.01 -17.79
C GLY A 274 28.70 0.59 -19.16
N ASN A 275 27.99 -0.18 -20.00
CA ASN A 275 27.66 0.17 -21.38
C ASN A 275 26.22 0.69 -21.57
N ILE A 276 25.52 1.05 -20.49
CA ILE A 276 24.19 1.65 -20.59
C ILE A 276 24.28 2.96 -21.39
N LEU A 277 23.41 3.10 -22.39
CA LEU A 277 23.46 4.19 -23.36
C LEU A 277 23.04 5.53 -22.74
N THR A 278 23.79 6.59 -23.05
CA THR A 278 23.38 7.98 -22.84
C THR A 278 22.00 8.26 -23.45
N GLY A 279 21.18 9.02 -22.74
CA GLY A 279 19.81 9.38 -23.11
C GLY A 279 18.75 8.40 -22.61
N THR A 280 19.15 7.27 -22.03
CA THR A 280 18.23 6.26 -21.48
C THR A 280 17.73 6.67 -20.11
N VAL A 281 16.44 6.48 -19.85
CA VAL A 281 15.89 6.48 -18.49
C VAL A 281 15.99 5.06 -17.96
N ILE A 282 16.61 4.89 -16.80
CA ILE A 282 16.74 3.61 -16.11
C ILE A 282 16.01 3.64 -14.78
N ARG A 283 15.61 2.49 -14.29
CA ARG A 283 15.09 2.31 -12.93
C ARG A 283 16.08 1.50 -12.12
N LEU A 284 16.63 2.10 -11.07
CA LEU A 284 17.43 1.43 -10.06
C LEU A 284 16.51 0.97 -8.94
N GLU A 285 16.48 -0.33 -8.67
CA GLU A 285 15.87 -0.91 -7.48
C GLU A 285 16.96 -1.35 -6.50
N VAL A 286 16.75 -1.12 -5.21
CA VAL A 286 17.54 -1.66 -4.11
C VAL A 286 16.63 -2.57 -3.30
N GLN A 287 17.00 -3.85 -3.20
CA GLN A 287 16.17 -4.93 -2.70
C GLN A 287 16.83 -5.63 -1.51
N ASP A 288 16.06 -5.87 -0.46
CA ASP A 288 16.33 -6.90 0.54
C ASP A 288 15.53 -8.13 0.13
N ILE A 289 16.23 -9.23 -0.09
CA ILE A 289 15.67 -10.47 -0.64
C ILE A 289 15.81 -11.57 0.41
N ASN A 290 14.74 -12.32 0.62
CA ASN A 290 14.77 -13.51 1.41
C ASN A 290 15.68 -14.57 0.75
N ALA A 291 16.74 -14.95 1.45
CA ALA A 291 17.74 -15.91 0.96
C ALA A 291 17.17 -17.33 0.76
N GLU A 292 16.03 -17.65 1.37
CA GLU A 292 15.40 -18.98 1.27
C GLU A 292 14.62 -19.17 -0.04
N ASP A 293 13.81 -18.19 -0.42
CA ASP A 293 12.85 -18.33 -1.53
C ASP A 293 12.95 -17.23 -2.61
N GLY A 294 13.78 -16.20 -2.39
CA GLY A 294 13.94 -15.09 -3.31
C GLY A 294 12.83 -14.03 -3.24
N SER A 295 11.90 -14.12 -2.28
CA SER A 295 10.86 -13.11 -2.07
C SER A 295 11.44 -11.79 -1.54
N LEU A 296 10.74 -10.67 -1.73
CA LEU A 296 11.16 -9.38 -1.20
C LEU A 296 10.84 -9.26 0.29
N PHE A 297 11.77 -8.74 1.08
CA PHE A 297 11.50 -8.21 2.42
C PHE A 297 11.29 -6.70 2.41
N ALA A 298 12.05 -5.98 1.59
CA ALA A 298 11.92 -4.55 1.41
C ALA A 298 12.50 -4.16 0.05
N MET A 299 11.99 -3.09 -0.55
CA MET A 299 12.53 -2.53 -1.78
C MET A 299 12.25 -1.04 -1.84
N ASP A 300 13.21 -0.28 -2.36
CA ASP A 300 12.99 1.11 -2.77
C ASP A 300 13.61 1.32 -4.17
N SER A 301 13.10 2.30 -4.90
CA SER A 301 13.54 2.54 -6.27
C SER A 301 13.49 4.01 -6.71
N VAL A 302 14.41 4.32 -7.62
CA VAL A 302 14.51 5.63 -8.28
C VAL A 302 14.66 5.46 -9.79
N GLU A 303 13.99 6.32 -10.54
CA GLU A 303 14.24 6.50 -11.97
C GLU A 303 15.39 7.48 -12.15
N LEU A 304 16.30 7.23 -13.09
CA LEU A 304 17.48 8.07 -13.35
C LEU A 304 17.66 8.30 -14.84
N VAL A 305 18.17 9.47 -15.20
CA VAL A 305 18.45 9.83 -16.61
C VAL A 305 19.94 9.70 -16.87
N VAL A 306 20.33 8.78 -17.75
CA VAL A 306 21.73 8.60 -18.13
C VAL A 306 22.15 9.69 -19.13
N LYS A 307 23.23 10.40 -18.85
CA LYS A 307 23.80 11.50 -19.66
C LYS A 307 25.20 11.18 -20.15
#